data_AF-A0A957F3P5-F1
#
_entry.id   AF-A0A957F3P5-F1
#
_cell.length_a   1.000
_cell.length_b   1.000
_cell.length_c   1.000
_cell.angle_alpha   90.00
_cell.angle_beta   90.00
_cell.angle_gamma   90.00
#
_symmetry.space_group_name_H-M   'P 1'
#
loop_
_entity.id
_entity.type
_entity.pdbx_description
1 polymer ?
#
loop_
_entity_poly.entity_id
_entity_poly.type
_entity_poly.pdbx_seq_one_letter_code
_entity_poly.pdbx_strand_id
1 'polypeptide(L)'
;TYDPAEPTPHAGGALLGAGAGPVDNRALEARADVLTFTLPPLAQDIEVIGPVFADLYVRSSLAYTDFFCRLCDVWPDGRSVNVCDGLVSVSPEVGEPRVDGSLRVRVGMAATAYRFRRGHALRLQVSSGAFPRYNRNLGLGESPWRGVRMRAAAQEVFHDRERPSALVLPA
;
A
#
# COMPACT_ATOMS: atom_id res chain seq x y z
N THR A 1 0.88 -12.44 5.28
CA THR A 1 2.32 -12.78 5.20
C THR A 1 2.81 -12.43 3.82
N TYR A 2 4.00 -11.84 3.71
CA TYR A 2 4.66 -11.55 2.44
C TYR A 2 5.76 -12.57 2.18
N ASP A 3 5.77 -13.16 0.99
CA ASP A 3 6.81 -14.09 0.54
C ASP A 3 7.53 -13.54 -0.70
N PRO A 4 8.84 -13.25 -0.64
CA PRO A 4 9.60 -12.78 -1.81
C PRO A 4 9.69 -13.79 -2.96
N ALA A 5 9.46 -15.09 -2.70
CA ALA A 5 9.37 -16.12 -3.74
C ALA A 5 8.06 -16.03 -4.54
N GLU A 6 6.98 -15.52 -3.91
CA GLU A 6 5.67 -15.29 -4.52
C GLU A 6 5.22 -13.82 -4.32
N PRO A 7 6.00 -12.85 -4.82
CA PRO A 7 5.81 -11.45 -4.46
C PRO A 7 4.44 -10.95 -4.90
N THR A 8 3.85 -10.05 -4.11
CA THR A 8 2.61 -9.36 -4.48
C THR A 8 2.78 -8.68 -5.85
N PRO A 9 1.97 -9.04 -6.86
CA PRO A 9 2.11 -8.47 -8.19
C PRO A 9 1.58 -7.03 -8.22
N HIS A 10 2.15 -6.20 -9.08
CA HIS A 10 1.62 -4.88 -9.39
C HIS A 10 0.58 -4.96 -10.52
N ALA A 11 -0.42 -4.08 -10.47
CA ALA A 11 -1.43 -3.95 -11.51
C ALA A 11 -1.64 -2.47 -11.85
N GLY A 12 -1.68 -2.04 -13.10
CA GLY A 12 -2.03 -0.65 -13.43
C GLY A 12 -1.01 0.39 -12.96
N GLY A 13 -1.50 1.48 -12.38
CA GLY A 13 -0.71 2.54 -11.77
C GLY A 13 0.27 3.21 -12.72
N ALA A 14 1.34 3.76 -12.14
CA ALA A 14 2.40 4.47 -12.86
C ALA A 14 3.47 3.51 -13.42
N LEU A 15 3.05 2.39 -14.01
CA LEU A 15 3.95 1.54 -14.79
C LEU A 15 4.39 2.25 -16.06
N LEU A 16 5.58 1.89 -16.55
CA LEU A 16 6.04 2.24 -17.89
C LEU A 16 5.78 1.04 -18.81
N GLY A 17 4.77 1.14 -19.68
CA GLY A 17 4.49 0.12 -20.71
C GLY A 17 3.09 -0.49 -20.63
N ALA A 18 2.96 -1.72 -21.10
CA ALA A 18 1.70 -2.43 -21.17
C ALA A 18 1.12 -2.70 -19.77
N GLY A 19 -0.19 -2.49 -19.61
CA GLY A 19 -0.88 -2.66 -18.33
C GLY A 19 -0.74 -1.49 -17.36
N ALA A 20 -0.18 -0.35 -17.80
CA ALA A 20 -0.17 0.90 -17.04
C ALA A 20 -1.56 1.57 -17.01
N GLY A 21 -1.74 2.50 -16.06
CA GLY A 21 -2.95 3.31 -15.95
C GLY A 21 -4.05 2.69 -15.08
N PRO A 22 -5.31 3.11 -15.25
CA PRO A 22 -6.43 2.63 -14.44
C PRO A 22 -6.81 1.20 -14.82
N VAL A 23 -6.75 0.28 -13.86
CA VAL A 23 -7.19 -1.11 -14.03
C VAL A 23 -8.05 -1.55 -12.85
N ASP A 24 -8.84 -2.61 -13.06
CA ASP A 24 -9.61 -3.23 -11.98
C ASP A 24 -8.69 -4.08 -11.09
N ASN A 25 -8.71 -3.80 -9.79
CA ASN A 25 -7.81 -4.37 -8.79
C ASN A 25 -8.43 -5.53 -8.01
N ARG A 26 -9.70 -5.90 -8.25
CA ARG A 26 -10.37 -6.95 -7.47
C ARG A 26 -9.61 -8.27 -7.39
N ALA A 27 -8.92 -8.67 -8.46
CA ALA A 27 -8.11 -9.89 -8.47
C ALA A 27 -6.89 -9.78 -7.53
N LEU A 28 -6.28 -8.60 -7.43
CA LEU A 28 -5.18 -8.32 -6.50
C LEU A 28 -5.69 -8.30 -5.05
N GLU A 29 -6.83 -7.65 -4.83
CA GLU A 29 -7.49 -7.50 -3.52
C GLU A 29 -7.97 -8.83 -2.92
N ALA A 30 -8.15 -9.87 -3.73
CA ALA A 30 -8.52 -11.20 -3.27
C ALA A 30 -7.35 -11.99 -2.66
N ARG A 31 -6.10 -11.50 -2.81
CA ARG A 31 -4.93 -12.17 -2.24
C ARG A 31 -4.85 -11.98 -0.72
N ALA A 32 -4.41 -13.02 -0.02
CA ALA A 32 -4.27 -13.00 1.44
C ALA A 32 -3.15 -12.08 1.97
N ASP A 33 -2.23 -11.62 1.10
CA ASP A 33 -1.17 -10.68 1.43
C ASP A 33 -1.52 -9.21 1.10
N VAL A 34 -2.76 -8.95 0.69
CA VAL A 34 -3.28 -7.60 0.40
C VAL A 34 -4.42 -7.28 1.36
N LEU A 35 -4.19 -6.32 2.26
CA LEU A 35 -5.22 -5.80 3.16
C LEU A 35 -6.00 -4.68 2.46
N THR A 36 -7.32 -4.68 2.59
CA THR A 36 -8.18 -3.61 2.05
C THR A 36 -8.99 -2.94 3.16
N PHE A 37 -8.93 -1.60 3.21
CA PHE A 37 -9.74 -0.76 4.09
C PHE A 37 -10.64 0.09 3.21
N THR A 38 -11.96 -0.02 3.38
CA THR A 38 -12.95 0.62 2.50
C THR A 38 -13.90 1.46 3.32
N LEU A 39 -14.08 2.73 2.93
CA LEU A 39 -15.13 3.56 3.49
C LEU A 39 -16.52 3.09 3.00
N PRO A 40 -17.61 3.42 3.71
CA PRO A 40 -18.94 3.35 3.13
C PRO A 40 -19.06 4.19 1.86
N PRO A 41 -20.04 3.91 0.98
CA PRO A 41 -20.33 4.74 -0.18
C PRO A 41 -20.50 6.22 0.21
N LEU A 42 -19.87 7.10 -0.57
CA LEU A 42 -19.82 8.53 -0.33
C LEU A 42 -21.20 9.17 -0.49
N ALA A 43 -21.57 10.01 0.49
CA ALA A 43 -22.82 10.78 0.44
C ALA A 43 -22.78 11.93 -0.59
N GLN A 44 -21.58 12.41 -0.92
CA GLN A 44 -21.31 13.51 -1.85
C GLN A 44 -19.98 13.29 -2.57
N ASP A 45 -19.73 14.03 -3.64
CA ASP A 45 -18.45 14.01 -4.34
C ASP A 45 -17.31 14.47 -3.40
N ILE A 46 -16.14 13.84 -3.52
CA ILE A 46 -14.91 14.26 -2.84
C ILE A 46 -13.84 14.47 -3.91
N GLU A 47 -13.24 15.66 -3.91
CA GLU A 47 -12.09 15.98 -4.74
C GLU A 47 -10.80 15.76 -3.95
N VAL A 48 -9.85 15.06 -4.57
CA VAL A 48 -8.52 14.77 -4.02
C VAL A 48 -7.54 15.35 -5.01
N ILE A 49 -7.03 16.54 -4.72
CA ILE A 49 -6.13 17.29 -5.59
C ILE A 49 -4.86 17.62 -4.81
N GLY A 50 -3.79 16.88 -5.07
CA GLY A 50 -2.48 17.05 -4.40
C GLY A 50 -1.83 15.75 -3.96
N PRO A 51 -0.74 15.84 -3.17
CA PRO A 51 -0.01 14.69 -2.63
C PRO A 51 -0.86 13.86 -1.67
N VAL A 52 -0.83 12.54 -1.81
CA VAL A 52 -1.52 11.58 -0.93
C VAL A 52 -0.48 10.81 -0.10
N PHE A 53 -0.79 10.56 1.17
CA PHE A 53 0.05 9.77 2.07
C PHE A 53 -0.76 8.71 2.81
N ALA A 54 -0.09 7.64 3.22
CA ALA A 54 -0.59 6.75 4.27
C ALA A 54 0.36 6.79 5.47
N ASP A 55 -0.15 7.21 6.62
CA ASP A 55 0.55 7.11 7.89
C ASP A 55 0.18 5.74 8.48
N LEU A 56 1.16 4.84 8.59
CA LEU A 56 0.93 3.49 9.10
C LEU A 56 1.69 3.25 10.40
N TYR A 57 1.05 2.52 11.31
CA TYR A 57 1.67 1.86 12.44
C TYR A 57 1.78 0.39 12.11
N VAL A 58 3.01 -0.13 12.08
CA VAL A 58 3.29 -1.45 11.54
C VAL A 58 4.22 -2.24 12.44
N ARG A 59 4.16 -3.56 12.34
CA ARG A 59 5.16 -4.47 12.89
C ARG A 59 5.48 -5.55 11.86
N SER A 60 6.76 -5.91 11.78
CA SER A 60 7.26 -6.96 10.90
C SER A 60 8.03 -7.97 11.73
N SER A 61 7.89 -9.25 11.39
CA SER A 61 8.77 -10.31 11.92
C SER A 61 10.23 -10.17 11.50
N LEU A 62 10.53 -9.39 10.46
CA LEU A 62 11.87 -9.13 9.95
C LEU A 62 12.23 -7.63 10.00
N ALA A 63 13.51 -7.34 10.21
CA ALA A 63 14.02 -5.97 10.29
C ALA A 63 14.02 -5.21 8.94
N TYR A 64 13.95 -5.93 7.82
CA TYR A 64 13.89 -5.37 6.47
C TYR A 64 12.60 -5.83 5.80
N THR A 65 11.79 -4.89 5.33
CA THR A 65 10.55 -5.16 4.59
C THR A 65 10.11 -3.91 3.85
N ASP A 66 9.15 -4.03 2.94
CA ASP A 66 8.47 -2.88 2.35
C ASP A 66 7.02 -2.78 2.83
N PHE A 67 6.45 -1.58 2.74
CA PHE A 67 5.00 -1.35 2.80
C PHE A 67 4.57 -0.56 1.58
N PHE A 68 3.69 -1.17 0.79
CA PHE A 68 3.04 -0.59 -0.37
C PHE A 68 1.63 -0.16 -0.01
N CYS A 69 1.26 1.04 -0.42
CA CYS A 69 -0.08 1.59 -0.26
C CYS A 69 -0.65 2.04 -1.60
N ARG A 70 -1.91 1.72 -1.84
CA ARG A 70 -2.65 2.16 -3.02
C ARG A 70 -4.04 2.67 -2.68
N LEU A 71 -4.37 3.84 -3.21
CA LEU A 71 -5.71 4.40 -3.20
C LEU A 71 -6.47 3.91 -4.44
N CYS A 72 -7.65 3.35 -4.23
CA CYS A 72 -8.58 2.95 -5.28
C CYS A 72 -9.94 3.62 -5.12
N ASP A 73 -10.59 3.85 -6.26
CA ASP A 73 -11.99 4.25 -6.37
C ASP A 73 -12.85 3.01 -6.61
N VAL A 74 -13.72 2.69 -5.64
CA VAL A 74 -14.66 1.56 -5.72
C VAL A 74 -15.98 2.06 -6.27
N TRP A 75 -16.36 1.55 -7.43
CA TRP A 75 -17.56 1.95 -8.15
C TRP A 75 -18.79 1.23 -7.59
N PRO A 76 -20.02 1.74 -7.84
CA PRO A 76 -21.25 1.10 -7.36
C PRO A 76 -21.46 -0.34 -7.84
N ASP A 77 -20.84 -0.73 -8.96
CA ASP A 77 -20.87 -2.10 -9.49
C ASP A 77 -19.76 -3.01 -8.91
N GLY A 78 -18.99 -2.49 -7.95
CA GLY A 78 -17.95 -3.20 -7.24
C GLY A 78 -16.56 -3.16 -7.89
N ARG A 79 -16.40 -2.59 -9.10
CA ARG A 79 -15.07 -2.41 -9.69
C ARG A 79 -14.19 -1.54 -8.78
N SER A 80 -12.93 -1.93 -8.57
CA SER A 80 -11.97 -1.18 -7.76
C SER A 80 -10.83 -0.69 -8.64
N VAL A 81 -10.82 0.61 -8.96
CA VAL A 81 -9.90 1.19 -9.93
C VAL A 81 -8.80 1.98 -9.22
N ASN A 82 -7.53 1.68 -9.52
CA ASN A 82 -6.40 2.39 -8.90
C ASN A 82 -6.35 3.88 -9.28
N VAL A 83 -6.06 4.72 -8.29
CA VAL A 83 -5.90 6.17 -8.43
C VAL A 83 -4.44 6.57 -8.30
N CYS A 84 -3.83 6.28 -7.16
CA CYS A 84 -2.41 6.56 -6.91
C CYS A 84 -1.84 5.56 -5.90
N ASP A 85 -0.52 5.39 -5.89
CA ASP A 85 0.14 4.42 -5.03
C ASP A 85 1.62 4.74 -4.82
N GLY A 86 2.20 4.14 -3.78
CA GLY A 86 3.61 4.26 -3.46
C GLY A 86 4.09 3.21 -2.47
N LEU A 87 5.38 3.20 -2.22
CA LEU A 87 6.06 2.21 -1.38
C LEU A 87 7.10 2.89 -0.49
N VAL A 88 7.22 2.42 0.74
CA VAL A 88 8.35 2.74 1.64
C VAL A 88 9.10 1.46 2.01
N SER A 89 10.42 1.52 1.98
CA SER A 89 11.28 0.44 2.47
C SER A 89 11.65 0.70 3.93
N VAL A 90 11.32 -0.26 4.79
CA VAL A 90 11.63 -0.28 6.21
C VAL A 90 12.96 -1.03 6.43
N SER A 91 13.80 -0.44 7.26
CA SER A 91 15.07 -0.98 7.72
C SER A 91 15.31 -0.52 9.17
N PRO A 92 16.36 -1.00 9.87
CA PRO A 92 16.69 -0.50 11.21
C PRO A 92 16.89 1.03 11.30
N GLU A 93 17.15 1.70 10.18
CA GLU A 93 17.37 3.15 10.11
C GLU A 93 16.13 3.93 9.63
N VAL A 94 15.08 3.25 9.17
CA VAL A 94 13.90 3.88 8.55
C VAL A 94 12.61 3.49 9.29
N GLY A 95 11.94 4.51 9.83
CA GLY A 95 10.72 4.40 10.62
C GLY A 95 10.90 5.04 12.00
N GLU A 96 9.80 5.45 12.62
CA GLU A 96 9.79 6.00 13.98
C GLU A 96 9.41 4.90 14.98
N PRO A 97 10.35 4.40 15.81
CA PRO A 97 10.04 3.36 16.79
C PRO A 97 9.03 3.81 17.83
N ARG A 98 8.16 2.89 18.25
CA ARG A 98 7.20 3.06 19.34
C ARG A 98 7.56 2.18 20.53
N VAL A 99 7.10 2.57 21.72
CA VAL A 99 7.37 1.88 22.98
C VAL A 99 6.85 0.44 22.98
N ASP A 100 5.78 0.15 22.23
CA ASP A 100 5.16 -1.17 22.10
C ASP A 100 5.84 -2.08 21.06
N GLY A 101 6.95 -1.63 20.47
CA GLY A 101 7.70 -2.35 19.44
C GLY A 101 7.12 -2.23 18.03
N SER A 102 6.07 -1.42 17.82
CA SER A 102 5.65 -1.03 16.47
C SER A 102 6.54 0.09 15.90
N LEU A 103 6.47 0.29 14.58
CA LEU A 103 7.08 1.40 13.87
C LEU A 103 5.98 2.27 13.27
N ARG A 104 6.11 3.59 13.38
CA ARG A 104 5.34 4.51 12.54
C ARG A 104 6.11 4.80 11.27
N VAL A 105 5.47 4.62 10.12
CA VAL A 105 6.03 4.86 8.80
C VAL A 105 5.07 5.69 7.96
N ARG A 106 5.60 6.56 7.09
CA ARG A 106 4.81 7.33 6.14
C ARG A 106 5.09 6.84 4.72
N VAL A 107 4.04 6.42 4.02
CA VAL A 107 4.10 6.02 2.61
C VAL A 107 3.62 7.19 1.75
N GLY A 108 4.51 7.77 0.94
CA GLY A 108 4.13 8.78 -0.05
C GLY A 108 3.56 8.10 -1.30
N MET A 109 2.32 8.42 -1.68
CA MET A 109 1.56 7.74 -2.75
C MET A 109 1.46 8.56 -4.03
N ALA A 110 2.41 9.47 -4.27
CA ALA A 110 2.38 10.48 -5.32
C ALA A 110 1.18 11.46 -5.21
N ALA A 111 1.14 12.44 -6.12
CA ALA A 111 0.03 13.37 -6.24
C ALA A 111 -1.04 12.83 -7.19
N THR A 112 -2.30 13.23 -6.97
CA THR A 112 -3.41 12.96 -7.88
C THR A 112 -4.31 14.19 -8.02
N ALA A 113 -5.12 14.24 -9.06
CA ALA A 113 -6.21 15.18 -9.24
C ALA A 113 -7.44 14.34 -9.66
N TYR A 114 -8.16 13.84 -8.66
CA TYR A 114 -9.21 12.84 -8.85
C TYR A 114 -10.47 13.21 -8.08
N ARG A 115 -11.63 13.01 -8.71
CA ARG A 115 -12.94 13.18 -8.06
C ARG A 115 -13.58 11.83 -7.83
N PHE A 116 -13.69 11.43 -6.56
CA PHE A 116 -14.52 10.31 -6.15
C PHE A 116 -15.97 10.78 -6.15
N ARG A 117 -16.83 10.11 -6.93
CA ARG A 117 -18.23 10.52 -7.09
C ARG A 117 -19.08 10.03 -5.93
N ARG A 118 -20.18 10.73 -5.63
CA ARG A 118 -21.25 10.24 -4.77
C ARG A 118 -21.63 8.81 -5.17
N GLY A 119 -21.78 7.93 -4.17
CA GLY A 119 -22.09 6.51 -4.35
C GLY A 119 -20.88 5.62 -4.62
N HIS A 120 -19.71 6.17 -4.96
CA HIS A 120 -18.45 5.44 -4.95
C HIS A 120 -17.89 5.32 -3.53
N ALA A 121 -16.84 4.53 -3.32
CA ALA A 121 -16.13 4.45 -2.04
C ALA A 121 -14.61 4.57 -2.23
N LEU A 122 -13.94 5.20 -1.25
CA LEU A 122 -12.48 5.18 -1.18
C LEU A 122 -12.03 3.86 -0.58
N ARG A 123 -11.04 3.22 -1.21
CA ARG A 123 -10.36 2.03 -0.69
C ARG A 123 -8.87 2.26 -0.60
N LEU A 124 -8.29 1.96 0.56
CA LEU A 124 -6.85 1.82 0.73
C LEU A 124 -6.49 0.34 0.66
N GLN A 125 -5.57 -0.02 -0.22
CA GLN A 125 -4.88 -1.32 -0.20
C GLN A 125 -3.54 -1.15 0.52
N VAL A 126 -3.18 -2.12 1.35
CA VAL A 126 -1.87 -2.21 2.01
C VAL A 126 -1.29 -3.60 1.79
N SER A 127 -0.05 -3.67 1.32
CA SER A 127 0.70 -4.94 1.18
C SER A 127 2.20 -4.68 1.39
N SER A 128 3.04 -5.69 1.21
CA SER A 128 4.50 -5.55 1.31
C SER A 128 5.23 -5.83 0.00
N GLY A 129 4.53 -5.69 -1.13
CA GLY A 129 5.12 -5.85 -2.46
C GLY A 129 4.27 -5.21 -3.55
N ALA A 130 4.91 -4.95 -4.68
CA ALA A 130 4.28 -4.47 -5.91
C ALA A 130 5.21 -4.75 -7.10
N PHE A 131 5.53 -6.03 -7.30
CA PHE A 131 6.46 -6.48 -8.34
C PHE A 131 5.77 -6.58 -9.72
N PRO A 132 6.36 -6.14 -10.83
CA PRO A 132 7.74 -5.67 -10.99
C PRO A 132 7.92 -4.15 -10.92
N ARG A 133 6.88 -3.38 -10.55
CA ARG A 133 7.03 -1.92 -10.41
C ARG A 133 8.12 -1.58 -9.39
N TYR A 134 8.14 -2.30 -8.28
CA TYR A 134 9.20 -2.25 -7.27
C TYR A 134 9.90 -3.61 -7.18
N ASN A 135 11.21 -3.59 -6.93
CA ASN A 135 11.95 -4.81 -6.62
C ASN A 135 11.40 -5.43 -5.34
N ARG A 136 11.27 -6.77 -5.33
CA ARG A 136 10.91 -7.51 -4.12
C ARG A 136 11.96 -7.31 -3.02
N ASN A 137 11.51 -7.03 -1.80
CA ASN A 137 12.39 -7.00 -0.64
C ASN A 137 12.69 -8.45 -0.20
N LEU A 138 13.96 -8.80 0.00
CA LEU A 138 14.36 -10.17 0.33
C LEU A 138 14.24 -10.50 1.83
N GLY A 139 13.98 -9.50 2.67
CA GLY A 139 13.77 -9.68 4.12
C GLY A 139 15.05 -9.76 4.97
N LEU A 140 16.22 -9.56 4.34
CA LEU A 140 17.54 -9.83 4.93
C LEU A 140 18.52 -8.65 4.86
N GLY A 141 18.10 -7.51 4.30
CA GLY A 141 19.01 -6.36 4.09
C GLY A 141 20.09 -6.61 3.05
N GLU A 142 19.96 -7.68 2.26
CA GLU A 142 20.87 -7.98 1.15
C GLU A 142 20.70 -6.96 0.02
N SER A 143 21.75 -6.82 -0.80
CA SER A 143 21.69 -6.01 -2.00
C SER A 143 20.55 -6.48 -2.92
N PRO A 144 19.67 -5.59 -3.41
CA PRO A 144 18.61 -5.95 -4.36
C PRO A 144 19.12 -6.60 -5.66
N TRP A 145 20.41 -6.38 -6.00
CA TRP A 145 21.02 -6.84 -7.26
C TRP A 145 21.77 -8.16 -7.12
N ARG A 146 22.23 -8.49 -5.91
CA ARG A 146 23.11 -9.65 -5.66
C ARG A 146 22.53 -10.63 -4.64
N GLY A 147 21.54 -10.22 -3.87
CA GLY A 147 20.90 -11.06 -2.87
C GLY A 147 20.18 -12.22 -3.53
N VAL A 148 20.31 -13.39 -2.92
CA VAL A 148 19.70 -14.65 -3.41
C VAL A 148 18.90 -15.35 -2.32
N ARG A 149 19.11 -14.99 -1.05
CA ARG A 149 18.38 -15.58 0.06
C ARG A 149 17.11 -14.79 0.28
N MET A 150 16.00 -15.50 0.38
CA MET A 150 14.67 -14.93 0.60
C MET A 150 14.11 -15.43 1.92
N ARG A 151 13.48 -14.54 2.68
CA ARG A 151 12.76 -14.92 3.90
C ARG A 151 11.40 -14.24 3.92
N ALA A 152 10.36 -15.05 4.04
CA ALA A 152 9.00 -14.56 4.22
C ALA A 152 8.86 -13.79 5.55
N ALA A 153 7.97 -12.80 5.54
CA ALA A 153 7.75 -11.91 6.67
C ALA A 153 6.26 -11.84 7.03
N ALA A 154 5.95 -12.08 8.31
CA ALA A 154 4.67 -11.71 8.89
C ALA A 154 4.63 -10.19 9.09
N GLN A 155 3.55 -9.58 8.63
CA GLN A 155 3.32 -8.13 8.64
C GLN A 155 2.03 -7.85 9.39
N GLU A 156 2.06 -6.83 10.23
CA GLU A 156 0.91 -6.35 10.99
C GLU A 156 0.75 -4.86 10.73
N VAL A 157 -0.50 -4.44 10.52
CA VAL A 157 -0.89 -3.03 10.37
C VAL A 157 -1.91 -2.74 11.46
N PHE A 158 -1.56 -1.84 12.37
CA PHE A 158 -2.42 -1.45 13.48
C PHE A 158 -3.32 -0.28 13.06
N HIS A 159 -4.55 -0.23 13.57
CA HIS A 159 -5.51 0.84 13.25
C HIS A 159 -6.43 1.16 14.45
N ASP A 160 -5.92 0.92 15.65
CA ASP A 160 -6.61 1.20 16.91
C ASP A 160 -6.35 2.65 17.39
N ARG A 161 -6.94 3.01 18.54
CA ARG A 161 -6.86 4.37 19.10
C ARG A 161 -5.42 4.80 19.45
N GLU A 162 -4.57 3.87 19.88
CA GLU A 162 -3.18 4.16 20.25
C GLU A 162 -2.26 4.15 19.02
N ARG A 163 -2.66 3.43 17.98
CA ARG A 163 -1.94 3.29 16.70
C ARG A 163 -2.86 3.65 15.52
N PRO A 164 -3.23 4.93 15.38
CA PRO A 164 -4.22 5.37 14.41
C PRO A 164 -3.60 5.49 13.02
N SER A 165 -3.38 4.36 12.33
CA SER A 165 -3.03 4.39 10.91
C SER A 165 -4.12 5.12 10.12
N ALA A 166 -3.73 5.95 9.16
CA ALA A 166 -4.64 6.82 8.44
C ALA A 166 -4.20 7.07 7.00
N LEU A 167 -5.18 7.15 6.10
CA LEU A 167 -5.04 7.76 4.78
C LEU A 167 -5.12 9.28 4.94
N VAL A 168 -4.09 9.99 4.49
CA VAL A 168 -4.00 11.44 4.54
C VAL A 168 -4.21 12.00 3.14
N LEU A 169 -5.34 12.67 2.96
CA LEU A 169 -5.72 13.34 1.71
C LEU A 169 -5.31 14.82 1.78
N PRO A 170 -4.98 15.45 0.63
CA PRO A 170 -4.77 16.89 0.54
C PRO A 170 -6.03 17.63 1.00
N ALA A 171 -5.80 18.79 1.64
CA ALA A 171 -6.85 19.71 2.09
C ALA A 171 -7.47 20.49 0.93
#